data_AF-A0A7S2TV03-F1
#
_entry.id   AF-A0A7S2TV03-F1
#
_cell.length_a   1.000
_cell.length_b   1.000
_cell.length_c   1.000
_cell.angle_alpha   90.00
_cell.angle_beta   90.00
_cell.angle_gamma   90.00
#
_symmetry.space_group_name_H-M   'P 1'
#
loop_
_entity.id
_entity.type
_entity.pdbx_description
1 polymer ?
#
loop_
_entity_poly.entity_id
_entity_poly.type
_entity_poly.pdbx_seq_one_letter_code
_entity_poly.pdbx_strand_id
1 'polypeptide(L)'
;GGVGPRVVAAAVVCLGQCWPRKKSLPASHLTMQEHGPWVAEQLHGLMTGTTWNVRVAALKAITNIIESAYLQPKTPRPPVLTTKEGEHVALAVTLGLDDAKFAAVRREALKAAAAMGERGRDLAVLVPGDKWEAVVEKVTGLLKDKDPDVLRLAEAALRAINSALEQSATPMETESKTKDAEMYL
;
A
#
# COMPACT_ATOMS: atom_id res chain seq x y z
N GLY A 1 -21.43 -5.42 -27.14
CA GLY A 1 -20.91 -6.63 -26.48
C GLY A 1 -19.89 -6.20 -25.46
N GLY A 2 -20.21 -6.32 -24.17
CA GLY A 2 -19.33 -5.86 -23.10
C GLY A 2 -18.21 -6.87 -22.84
N VAL A 3 -17.00 -6.37 -22.62
CA VAL A 3 -15.89 -7.15 -22.08
C VAL A 3 -16.30 -7.70 -20.72
N GLY A 4 -16.33 -9.03 -20.57
CA GLY A 4 -16.84 -9.66 -19.36
C GLY A 4 -16.00 -9.33 -18.11
N PRO A 5 -16.58 -9.37 -16.89
CA PRO A 5 -15.86 -8.99 -15.66
C PRO A 5 -14.58 -9.79 -15.37
N ARG A 6 -14.46 -10.99 -15.94
CA ARG A 6 -13.23 -11.80 -15.88
C ARG A 6 -12.08 -11.18 -16.67
N VAL A 7 -12.36 -10.63 -17.84
CA VAL A 7 -11.35 -10.00 -18.69
C VAL A 7 -10.88 -8.68 -18.06
N VAL A 8 -11.81 -7.91 -17.48
CA VAL A 8 -11.46 -6.71 -16.70
C VAL A 8 -10.58 -7.07 -15.51
N ALA A 9 -10.96 -8.07 -14.72
CA ALA A 9 -10.14 -8.52 -13.59
C ALA A 9 -8.75 -8.98 -14.02
N ALA A 10 -8.64 -9.73 -15.12
CA ALA A 10 -7.35 -10.15 -15.66
C ALA A 10 -6.49 -8.96 -16.10
N ALA A 11 -7.07 -7.99 -16.82
CA ALA A 11 -6.36 -6.79 -17.24
C ALA A 11 -5.84 -5.97 -16.05
N VAL A 12 -6.62 -5.85 -14.99
CA VAL A 12 -6.23 -5.12 -13.76
C VAL A 12 -5.12 -5.86 -13.02
N VAL A 13 -5.17 -7.20 -12.92
CA VAL A 13 -4.04 -7.98 -12.37
C VAL A 13 -2.77 -7.77 -13.20
N CYS A 14 -2.88 -7.83 -14.53
CA CYS A 14 -1.74 -7.60 -15.42
C CYS A 14 -1.16 -6.20 -15.24
N LEU A 15 -2.01 -5.16 -15.08
CA LEU A 15 -1.56 -3.81 -14.78
C LEU A 15 -0.65 -3.79 -13.53
N GLY A 16 -1.12 -4.36 -12.42
CA GLY A 16 -0.34 -4.42 -11.19
C GLY A 16 0.92 -5.29 -11.26
N GLN A 17 0.97 -6.29 -12.16
CA GLN A 17 2.17 -7.11 -12.35
C GLN A 17 3.22 -6.42 -13.23
N CYS A 18 2.77 -5.61 -14.19
CA CYS A 18 3.63 -4.95 -15.16
C CYS A 18 4.02 -3.52 -14.73
N TRP A 19 3.28 -2.91 -13.80
CA TRP A 19 3.45 -1.53 -13.40
C TRP A 19 3.39 -1.35 -11.86
N PRO A 20 4.35 -0.63 -11.27
CA PRO A 20 5.54 -0.06 -11.91
C PRO A 20 6.61 -1.14 -12.22
N ARG A 21 7.37 -0.96 -13.31
CA ARG A 21 8.37 -1.97 -13.74
C ARG A 21 9.55 -2.00 -12.78
N LYS A 22 9.66 -3.06 -11.98
CA LYS A 22 10.76 -3.27 -11.02
C LYS A 22 12.17 -3.18 -11.63
N LYS A 23 12.33 -3.55 -12.92
CA LYS A 23 13.63 -3.67 -13.62
C LYS A 23 14.03 -2.47 -14.49
N SER A 24 13.18 -1.44 -14.62
CA SER A 24 13.47 -0.28 -15.49
C SER A 24 13.18 1.03 -14.75
N LEU A 25 14.15 1.45 -13.95
CA LEU A 25 14.05 2.59 -13.04
C LEU A 25 13.62 3.91 -13.71
N PRO A 26 14.25 4.38 -14.82
CA PRO A 26 13.89 5.66 -15.44
C PRO A 26 12.50 5.65 -16.07
N ALA A 27 12.14 4.57 -16.78
CA ALA A 27 10.83 4.45 -17.43
C ALA A 27 9.71 4.26 -16.38
N SER A 28 9.97 3.54 -15.30
CA SER A 28 9.04 3.41 -14.18
C SER A 28 8.81 4.75 -13.49
N HIS A 29 9.85 5.54 -13.27
CA HIS A 29 9.71 6.84 -12.62
C HIS A 29 8.86 7.81 -13.46
N LEU A 30 9.13 7.91 -14.77
CA LEU A 30 8.37 8.77 -15.67
C LEU A 30 6.90 8.35 -15.75
N THR A 31 6.64 7.05 -15.96
CA THR A 31 5.26 6.55 -16.03
C THR A 31 4.53 6.63 -14.69
N MET A 32 5.24 6.54 -13.56
CA MET A 32 4.67 6.81 -12.23
C MET A 32 4.29 8.28 -12.06
N GLN A 33 5.16 9.21 -12.45
CA GLN A 33 4.83 10.64 -12.40
C GLN A 33 3.67 11.01 -13.31
N GLU A 34 3.64 10.49 -14.53
CA GLU A 34 2.65 10.87 -15.55
C GLU A 34 1.29 10.19 -15.35
N HIS A 35 1.28 8.92 -14.93
CA HIS A 35 0.06 8.11 -14.92
C HIS A 35 -0.33 7.59 -13.54
N GLY A 36 0.54 7.68 -12.54
CA GLY A 36 0.30 7.10 -11.24
C GLY A 36 -0.96 7.63 -10.53
N PRO A 37 -1.19 8.96 -10.49
CA PRO A 37 -2.43 9.51 -9.92
C PRO A 37 -3.69 8.97 -10.58
N TRP A 38 -3.69 8.89 -11.92
CA TRP A 38 -4.81 8.34 -12.67
C TRP A 38 -5.01 6.84 -12.39
N VAL A 39 -3.92 6.05 -12.37
CA VAL A 39 -3.99 4.61 -12.06
C VAL A 39 -4.55 4.39 -10.65
N ALA A 40 -4.05 5.10 -9.64
CA ALA A 40 -4.54 4.99 -8.27
C ALA A 40 -6.03 5.35 -8.17
N GLU A 41 -6.45 6.43 -8.84
CA GLU A 41 -7.85 6.84 -8.93
C GLU A 41 -8.73 5.77 -9.58
N GLN A 42 -8.29 5.18 -10.70
CA GLN A 42 -9.05 4.11 -11.36
C GLN A 42 -9.16 2.86 -10.48
N LEU A 43 -8.07 2.43 -9.83
CA LEU A 43 -8.09 1.27 -8.93
C LEU A 43 -9.02 1.49 -7.74
N HIS A 44 -9.04 2.70 -7.18
CA HIS A 44 -10.02 3.09 -6.18
C HIS A 44 -11.45 3.06 -6.75
N GLY A 45 -11.69 3.62 -7.93
CA GLY A 45 -13.00 3.59 -8.59
C GLY A 45 -13.55 2.17 -8.76
N LEU A 46 -12.69 1.20 -9.10
CA LEU A 46 -13.07 -0.22 -9.23
C LEU A 46 -13.59 -0.83 -7.92
N MET A 47 -13.18 -0.31 -6.76
CA MET A 47 -13.65 -0.78 -5.45
C MET A 47 -15.12 -0.45 -5.19
N THR A 48 -15.67 0.58 -5.85
CA THR A 48 -17.09 0.95 -5.71
C THR A 48 -18.03 0.06 -6.53
N GLY A 49 -17.49 -0.73 -7.46
CA GLY A 49 -18.26 -1.62 -8.31
C GLY A 49 -18.81 -2.85 -7.57
N THR A 50 -19.80 -3.52 -8.16
CA THR A 50 -20.46 -4.70 -7.54
C THR A 50 -19.72 -6.02 -7.76
N THR A 51 -18.74 -6.06 -8.66
CA THR A 51 -18.10 -7.30 -9.09
C THR A 51 -16.87 -7.65 -8.23
N TRP A 52 -17.01 -8.63 -7.34
CA TRP A 52 -16.01 -8.95 -6.31
C TRP A 52 -14.62 -9.31 -6.87
N ASN A 53 -14.55 -10.04 -7.98
CA ASN A 53 -13.27 -10.47 -8.57
C ASN A 53 -12.50 -9.29 -9.20
N VAL A 54 -13.20 -8.24 -9.64
CA VAL A 54 -12.58 -6.98 -10.09
C VAL A 54 -12.03 -6.22 -8.89
N ARG A 55 -12.76 -6.17 -7.76
CA ARG A 55 -12.26 -5.57 -6.51
C ARG A 55 -11.02 -6.29 -5.99
N VAL A 56 -11.02 -7.63 -5.99
CA VAL A 56 -9.83 -8.43 -5.65
C VAL A 56 -8.66 -8.13 -6.58
N ALA A 57 -8.91 -8.02 -7.89
CA ALA A 57 -7.87 -7.66 -8.85
C ALA A 57 -7.28 -6.26 -8.59
N ALA A 58 -8.14 -5.28 -8.27
CA ALA A 58 -7.71 -3.93 -7.94
C ALA A 58 -6.84 -3.91 -6.67
N LEU A 59 -7.26 -4.62 -5.62
CA LEU A 59 -6.46 -4.76 -4.38
C LEU A 59 -5.12 -5.43 -4.63
N LYS A 60 -5.07 -6.48 -5.46
CA LYS A 60 -3.79 -7.09 -5.89
C LYS A 60 -2.87 -6.10 -6.59
N ALA A 61 -3.43 -5.29 -7.48
CA ALA A 61 -2.67 -4.26 -8.17
C ALA A 61 -2.14 -3.20 -7.20
N ILE A 62 -2.97 -2.77 -6.24
CA ILE A 62 -2.58 -1.85 -5.17
C ILE A 62 -1.42 -2.43 -4.34
N THR A 63 -1.53 -3.68 -3.88
CA THR A 63 -0.45 -4.35 -3.14
C THR A 63 0.86 -4.34 -3.93
N ASN A 64 0.81 -4.69 -5.21
CA ASN A 64 2.00 -4.68 -6.05
C ASN A 64 2.57 -3.28 -6.26
N ILE A 65 1.72 -2.25 -6.37
CA ILE A 65 2.16 -0.85 -6.49
C ILE A 65 2.88 -0.43 -5.21
N ILE A 66 2.30 -0.70 -4.03
CA ILE A 66 2.93 -0.43 -2.74
C ILE A 66 4.28 -1.14 -2.66
N GLU A 67 4.32 -2.44 -2.93
CA GLU A 67 5.57 -3.19 -2.88
C GLU A 67 6.60 -2.65 -3.88
N SER A 68 6.19 -2.25 -5.08
CA SER A 68 7.12 -1.86 -6.15
C SER A 68 7.60 -0.42 -6.06
N ALA A 69 6.78 0.49 -5.54
CA ALA A 69 7.12 1.91 -5.35
C ALA A 69 8.26 2.09 -4.32
N TYR A 70 8.33 1.21 -3.30
CA TYR A 70 9.31 1.30 -2.21
C TYR A 70 10.50 0.32 -2.31
N LEU A 71 10.60 -0.48 -3.37
CA LEU A 71 11.67 -1.48 -3.54
C LEU A 71 13.01 -0.94 -4.09
N GLN A 72 13.23 0.37 -4.14
CA GLN A 72 14.40 0.96 -4.84
C GLN A 72 15.32 1.76 -3.88
N PRO A 73 16.12 1.10 -3.02
CA PRO A 73 17.05 1.75 -2.10
C PRO A 73 18.28 2.42 -2.78
N LYS A 74 18.34 2.49 -4.12
CA LYS A 74 19.55 2.91 -4.87
C LYS A 74 19.31 3.98 -5.93
N THR A 75 18.25 4.78 -5.79
CA THR A 75 18.07 6.00 -6.58
C THR A 75 17.96 7.23 -5.68
N PRO A 76 18.58 8.37 -6.03
CA PRO A 76 18.51 9.59 -5.22
C PRO A 76 17.09 10.10 -4.94
N ARG A 77 16.10 9.64 -5.73
CA ARG A 77 14.67 9.85 -5.55
C ARG A 77 13.93 8.59 -5.98
N PRO A 78 13.67 7.60 -5.10
CA PRO A 78 12.75 6.53 -5.44
C PRO A 78 11.41 7.16 -5.87
N PRO A 79 10.66 6.56 -6.81
CA PRO A 79 9.33 7.05 -7.14
C PRO A 79 8.42 6.83 -5.91
N VAL A 80 8.30 7.86 -5.10
CA VAL A 80 7.41 7.90 -3.94
C VAL A 80 6.01 8.19 -4.46
N LEU A 81 5.00 7.44 -3.98
CA LEU A 81 3.61 7.81 -4.21
C LEU A 81 3.42 9.27 -3.77
N THR A 82 2.63 10.04 -4.49
CA THR A 82 2.17 11.35 -4.03
C THR A 82 1.13 11.19 -2.94
N THR A 83 0.85 12.27 -2.20
CA THR A 83 -0.22 12.26 -1.18
C THR A 83 -1.57 11.87 -1.77
N LYS A 84 -1.87 12.30 -3.00
CA LYS A 84 -3.13 11.97 -3.69
C LYS A 84 -3.22 10.47 -4.01
N GLU A 85 -2.12 9.86 -4.45
CA GLU A 85 -2.08 8.42 -4.68
C GLU A 85 -2.20 7.63 -3.37
N GLY A 86 -1.53 8.09 -2.31
CA GLY A 86 -1.66 7.54 -0.96
C GLY A 86 -3.12 7.56 -0.47
N GLU A 87 -3.83 8.67 -0.68
CA GLU A 87 -5.25 8.78 -0.33
C GLU A 87 -6.11 7.74 -1.10
N HIS A 88 -5.95 7.63 -2.41
CA HIS A 88 -6.70 6.66 -3.21
C HIS A 88 -6.41 5.22 -2.80
N VAL A 89 -5.15 4.90 -2.49
CA VAL A 89 -4.76 3.58 -1.97
C VAL A 89 -5.46 3.31 -0.64
N ALA A 90 -5.41 4.25 0.32
CA ALA A 90 -6.04 4.06 1.62
C ALA A 90 -7.57 3.91 1.51
N LEU A 91 -8.23 4.73 0.69
CA LEU A 91 -9.67 4.63 0.42
C LEU A 91 -10.04 3.27 -0.19
N ALA A 92 -9.28 2.81 -1.18
CA ALA A 92 -9.52 1.52 -1.81
C ALA A 92 -9.36 0.35 -0.83
N VAL A 93 -8.33 0.39 0.03
CA VAL A 93 -8.11 -0.60 1.08
C VAL A 93 -9.26 -0.59 2.08
N THR A 94 -9.66 0.58 2.58
CA THR A 94 -10.80 0.73 3.51
C THR A 94 -12.08 0.14 2.93
N LEU A 95 -12.43 0.45 1.67
CA LEU A 95 -13.59 -0.13 1.00
C LEU A 95 -13.51 -1.66 0.90
N GLY A 96 -12.31 -2.21 0.68
CA GLY A 96 -12.09 -3.66 0.64
C GLY A 96 -12.22 -4.34 2.00
N LEU A 97 -11.74 -3.70 3.06
CA LEU A 97 -11.87 -4.19 4.45
C LEU A 97 -13.35 -4.20 4.89
N ASP A 98 -14.13 -3.21 4.45
CA ASP A 98 -15.56 -3.09 4.71
C ASP A 98 -16.45 -3.99 3.83
N ASP A 99 -15.89 -4.86 2.99
CA ASP A 99 -16.69 -5.72 2.11
C ASP A 99 -17.49 -6.75 2.95
N ALA A 100 -18.76 -6.43 3.19
CA ALA A 100 -19.65 -7.26 4.01
C ALA A 100 -19.94 -8.63 3.40
N LYS A 101 -19.88 -8.76 2.06
CA LYS A 101 -20.38 -9.94 1.35
C LYS A 101 -19.29 -10.94 1.03
N PHE A 102 -18.09 -10.50 0.68
CA PHE A 102 -17.07 -11.36 0.12
C PHE A 102 -15.78 -11.33 0.95
N ALA A 103 -15.58 -12.39 1.73
CA ALA A 103 -14.34 -12.56 2.50
C ALA A 103 -13.09 -12.57 1.61
N ALA A 104 -13.19 -12.98 0.33
CA ALA A 104 -12.07 -12.89 -0.60
C ALA A 104 -11.58 -11.45 -0.84
N VAL A 105 -12.49 -10.47 -0.84
CA VAL A 105 -12.15 -9.04 -0.97
C VAL A 105 -11.47 -8.58 0.32
N ARG A 106 -12.05 -8.88 1.50
CA ARG A 106 -11.46 -8.53 2.80
C ARG A 106 -10.06 -9.10 2.97
N ARG A 107 -9.85 -10.38 2.63
CA ARG A 107 -8.54 -11.04 2.67
C ARG A 107 -7.50 -10.33 1.81
N GLU A 108 -7.87 -9.90 0.61
CA GLU A 108 -6.94 -9.19 -0.26
C GLU A 108 -6.68 -7.76 0.23
N ALA A 109 -7.69 -7.10 0.79
CA ALA A 109 -7.54 -5.78 1.41
C ALA A 109 -6.62 -5.82 2.63
N LEU A 110 -6.68 -6.89 3.42
CA LEU A 110 -5.78 -7.12 4.55
C LEU A 110 -4.32 -7.30 4.12
N LYS A 111 -4.07 -7.94 2.97
CA LYS A 111 -2.70 -8.02 2.41
C LYS A 111 -2.20 -6.66 1.96
N ALA A 112 -3.07 -5.86 1.32
CA ALA A 112 -2.73 -4.50 0.96
C ALA A 112 -2.44 -3.65 2.21
N ALA A 113 -3.27 -3.74 3.25
CA ALA A 113 -3.05 -3.06 4.52
C ALA A 113 -1.74 -3.50 5.21
N ALA A 114 -1.40 -4.79 5.16
CA ALA A 114 -0.11 -5.29 5.65
C ALA A 114 1.06 -4.67 4.86
N ALA A 115 0.98 -4.65 3.53
CA ALA A 115 2.00 -4.03 2.69
C ALA A 115 2.13 -2.52 2.96
N MET A 116 1.02 -1.82 3.24
CA MET A 116 1.05 -0.44 3.70
C MET A 116 1.79 -0.31 5.04
N GLY A 117 1.50 -1.19 6.00
CA GLY A 117 2.14 -1.25 7.32
C GLY A 117 3.65 -1.49 7.22
N GLU A 118 4.09 -2.46 6.42
CA GLU A 118 5.52 -2.74 6.19
C GLU A 118 6.30 -1.54 5.59
N ARG A 119 5.58 -0.61 4.96
CA ARG A 119 6.11 0.65 4.40
C ARG A 119 5.79 1.88 5.25
N GLY A 120 5.28 1.67 6.47
CA GLY A 120 4.57 2.67 7.27
C GLY A 120 5.28 4.01 7.42
N ARG A 121 6.61 4.08 7.53
CA ARG A 121 7.32 5.37 7.59
C ARG A 121 7.22 6.17 6.29
N ASP A 122 7.44 5.52 5.16
CA ASP A 122 7.45 6.19 3.86
C ASP A 122 6.03 6.47 3.38
N LEU A 123 5.06 5.63 3.78
CA LEU A 123 3.67 5.76 3.37
C LEU A 123 2.84 6.67 4.31
N ALA A 124 3.15 6.75 5.61
CA ALA A 124 2.43 7.62 6.55
C ALA A 124 2.56 9.12 6.23
N VAL A 125 3.64 9.52 5.54
CA VAL A 125 3.79 10.91 5.07
C VAL A 125 2.86 11.23 3.89
N LEU A 126 2.35 10.20 3.22
CA LEU A 126 1.61 10.30 1.95
C LEU A 126 0.14 9.97 2.12
N VAL A 127 -0.21 9.19 3.14
CA VAL A 127 -1.61 8.90 3.47
C VAL A 127 -2.06 9.93 4.50
N PRO A 128 -3.13 10.70 4.22
CA PRO A 128 -3.72 11.59 5.23
C PRO A 128 -4.02 10.83 6.52
N GLY A 129 -3.70 11.42 7.67
CA GLY A 129 -3.74 10.73 8.97
C GLY A 129 -5.09 10.10 9.30
N ASP A 130 -6.18 10.80 9.00
CA ASP A 130 -7.56 10.31 9.16
C ASP A 130 -7.84 9.06 8.31
N LYS A 131 -7.28 8.99 7.10
CA LYS A 131 -7.42 7.81 6.22
C LYS A 131 -6.58 6.65 6.70
N TRP A 132 -5.39 6.91 7.23
CA TRP A 132 -4.55 5.86 7.81
C TRP A 132 -5.20 5.28 9.08
N GLU A 133 -5.68 6.14 9.97
CA GLU A 133 -6.42 5.75 11.17
C GLU A 133 -7.64 4.90 10.84
N ALA A 134 -8.40 5.27 9.80
CA ALA A 134 -9.51 4.46 9.31
C ALA A 134 -9.06 3.05 8.88
N VAL A 135 -7.95 2.91 8.15
CA VAL A 135 -7.41 1.58 7.79
C VAL A 135 -7.09 0.77 9.05
N VAL A 136 -6.41 1.36 10.03
CA VAL A 136 -6.04 0.70 11.29
C VAL A 136 -7.28 0.28 12.08
N GLU A 137 -8.29 1.14 12.18
CA GLU A 137 -9.57 0.85 12.84
C GLU A 137 -10.26 -0.35 12.18
N LYS A 138 -10.34 -0.37 10.84
CA LYS A 138 -10.96 -1.47 10.10
C LYS A 138 -10.21 -2.79 10.24
N VAL A 139 -8.88 -2.78 10.16
CA VAL A 139 -8.05 -3.97 10.41
C VAL A 139 -8.32 -4.51 11.81
N THR A 140 -8.37 -3.64 12.82
CA THR A 140 -8.67 -4.02 14.20
C THR A 140 -10.07 -4.62 14.34
N GLY A 141 -11.06 -4.05 13.65
CA GLY A 141 -12.43 -4.58 13.62
C GLY A 141 -12.51 -6.01 13.06
N LEU A 142 -11.68 -6.34 12.07
CA LEU A 142 -11.63 -7.66 11.45
C LEU A 142 -10.97 -8.75 12.31
N LEU A 143 -10.39 -8.42 13.47
CA LEU A 143 -10.00 -9.43 14.47
C LEU A 143 -11.19 -10.19 15.06
N LYS A 144 -12.41 -9.69 14.83
CA LYS A 144 -13.67 -10.34 15.22
C LYS A 144 -14.40 -10.98 14.04
N ASP A 145 -13.78 -11.05 12.87
CA ASP A 145 -14.38 -11.68 11.69
C ASP A 145 -14.60 -13.18 11.93
N LYS A 146 -15.67 -13.72 11.33
CA LYS A 146 -16.04 -15.13 11.46
C LYS A 146 -15.21 -16.03 10.54
N ASP A 147 -14.61 -15.47 9.49
CA ASP A 147 -13.71 -16.18 8.59
C ASP A 147 -12.30 -16.27 9.24
N PRO A 148 -11.79 -17.48 9.53
CA PRO A 148 -10.51 -17.65 10.22
C PRO A 148 -9.32 -17.15 9.40
N ASP A 149 -9.38 -17.18 8.06
CA ASP A 149 -8.33 -16.63 7.23
C ASP A 149 -8.30 -15.10 7.32
N VAL A 150 -9.48 -14.47 7.40
CA VAL A 150 -9.60 -13.01 7.58
C VAL A 150 -9.00 -12.60 8.92
N LEU A 151 -9.36 -13.30 10.00
CA LEU A 151 -8.81 -13.03 11.34
C LEU A 151 -7.28 -13.14 11.34
N ARG A 152 -6.73 -14.25 10.81
CA ARG A 152 -5.28 -14.47 10.74
C ARG A 152 -4.55 -13.38 9.94
N LEU A 153 -5.16 -12.94 8.83
CA LEU A 153 -4.60 -11.86 8.01
C LEU A 153 -4.72 -10.50 8.69
N ALA A 154 -5.78 -10.25 9.47
CA ALA A 154 -5.95 -9.03 10.25
C ALA A 154 -4.88 -8.92 11.34
N GLU A 155 -4.58 -10.01 12.04
CA GLU A 155 -3.47 -10.05 12.99
C GLU A 155 -2.12 -9.78 12.31
N ALA A 156 -1.89 -10.37 11.13
CA ALA A 156 -0.64 -10.15 10.39
C ALA A 156 -0.50 -8.69 9.94
N ALA A 157 -1.58 -8.09 9.42
CA ALA A 157 -1.59 -6.69 9.03
C ALA A 157 -1.35 -5.76 10.22
N LEU A 158 -2.00 -6.01 11.36
CA LEU A 158 -1.81 -5.20 12.56
C LEU A 158 -0.38 -5.29 13.10
N ARG A 159 0.23 -6.48 13.07
CA ARG A 159 1.66 -6.64 13.43
C ARG A 159 2.58 -5.83 12.51
N ALA A 160 2.34 -5.85 11.20
CA ALA A 160 3.12 -5.07 10.24
C ALA A 160 3.00 -3.56 10.50
N ILE A 161 1.78 -3.08 10.75
CA ILE A 161 1.48 -1.68 11.07
C ILE A 161 2.20 -1.25 12.36
N ASN A 162 2.07 -2.02 13.44
CA ASN A 162 2.66 -1.68 14.73
C ASN A 162 4.20 -1.71 14.68
N SER A 163 4.78 -2.70 13.97
CA SER A 163 6.24 -2.78 13.83
C SER A 163 6.82 -1.54 13.14
N ALA A 164 6.13 -0.99 12.15
CA ALA A 164 6.58 0.24 11.49
C ALA A 164 6.46 1.49 12.39
N LEU A 165 5.42 1.56 13.22
CA LEU A 165 5.28 2.63 14.22
C LEU A 165 6.38 2.57 15.28
N GLU A 166 6.69 1.38 15.79
CA GLU A 166 7.76 1.18 16.77
C GLU A 166 9.14 1.55 16.20
N GLN A 167 9.44 1.15 14.96
CA GLN A 167 10.69 1.53 14.27
C GLN A 167 10.79 3.04 13.95
N SER A 168 9.67 3.76 13.99
CA SER A 168 9.64 5.21 13.82
C SER A 168 9.83 5.98 15.14
N ALA A 169 9.59 5.32 16.27
CA ALA A 169 9.72 5.89 17.61
C ALA A 169 11.14 5.76 18.20
N THR A 170 12.00 4.90 17.64
CA THR A 170 13.41 4.81 18.04
C THR A 170 14.18 5.99 17.44
N PRO A 171 14.70 6.92 18.25
CA PRO A 171 15.56 7.97 17.74
C PRO A 171 16.80 7.33 17.14
N MET A 172 17.20 7.79 15.96
CA MET A 172 18.53 7.52 15.44
C MET A 172 19.51 8.06 16.48
N GLU A 173 20.16 7.19 17.26
CA GLU A 173 21.31 7.59 18.05
C GLU A 173 22.30 8.19 17.05
N THR A 174 22.41 9.51 17.06
CA THR A 174 23.51 10.20 16.41
C THR A 174 24.77 9.64 17.05
N GLU A 175 25.48 8.77 16.33
CA GLU A 175 26.89 8.52 16.56
C GLU A 175 27.58 9.88 16.47
N SER A 176 27.61 10.58 17.60
CA SER A 176 28.54 11.67 17.87
C SER A 176 29.91 11.04 17.85
N LYS A 177 30.51 10.98 16.66
CA LYS A 177 31.95 10.80 16.53
C LYS A 177 32.60 12.06 17.07
N THR A 178 32.80 12.07 18.38
CA THR A 178 33.96 12.68 19.00
C THR A 178 35.18 12.14 18.27
N LYS A 179 35.81 12.99 17.45
CA LYS A 179 37.26 13.00 17.23
C LYS A 179 37.68 14.26 16.48
N ASP A 180 38.70 14.89 17.04
CA ASP A 180 39.62 15.85 16.43
C ASP A 180 39.23 17.34 16.48
N ALA A 181 39.25 17.90 17.69
CA ALA A 181 39.53 19.33 17.90
C ALA A 181 40.40 19.59 19.16
N GLU A 182 41.30 18.66 19.50
CA GLU A 182 42.46 18.93 20.36
C GLU A 182 43.74 18.69 19.55
N MET A 183 43.94 19.50 18.52
CA MET A 183 45.26 19.75 17.94
C MET A 183 45.17 21.10 17.26
N TYR A 184 46.06 22.02 17.63
CA TYR A 184 46.08 23.45 17.28
C TYR A 184 45.20 24.35 18.16
N LEU A 185 45.68 24.67 19.36
CA LEU A 185 45.97 26.03 19.82
C LEU A 185 46.95 25.98 21.00
#